data_AF-A0A8J5UQJ4-F1
#
_entry.id   AF-A0A8J5UQJ4-F1
#
_cell.length_a   1.000
_cell.length_b   1.000
_cell.length_c   1.000
_cell.angle_alpha   90.00
_cell.angle_beta   90.00
_cell.angle_gamma   90.00
#
_symmetry.space_group_name_H-M   'P 1'
#
loop_
_entity.id
_entity.type
_entity.pdbx_description
1 polymer ?
#
loop_
_entity_poly.entity_id
_entity_poly.type
_entity_poly.pdbx_seq_one_letter_code
_entity_poly.pdbx_strand_id
1 'polypeptide(L)'
;MVGTILTMLGHELSENTLAEIIAEVDEDGSGELEFEEFCTLAARFLVEEDTEAMQQELREAFRLYDKEGNGYITTEVFRDILHELDDKLTNEELDLMIEEIDADGSGTLDFDEFMEVMTGGDD
;
A
#
# COMPACT_ATOMS: atom_id res chain seq x y z
N MET A 1 23.93 8.56 -15.33
CA MET A 1 23.62 9.54 -14.26
C MET A 1 22.24 9.30 -13.64
N VAL A 2 21.28 8.74 -14.39
CA VAL A 2 19.94 8.39 -13.88
C VAL A 2 19.94 7.34 -12.77
N GLY A 3 20.80 6.32 -12.84
CA GLY A 3 20.94 5.31 -11.77
C GLY A 3 21.29 5.92 -10.41
N THR A 4 22.04 7.02 -10.37
CA THR A 4 22.38 7.72 -9.12
C THR A 4 21.18 8.44 -8.51
N ILE A 5 20.26 8.92 -9.33
CA ILE A 5 19.02 9.59 -8.88
C ILE A 5 18.04 8.55 -8.35
N LEU A 6 17.87 7.42 -9.05
CA LEU A 6 17.03 6.32 -8.56
C LEU A 6 17.58 5.67 -7.29
N THR A 7 18.91 5.52 -7.16
CA THR A 7 19.52 5.08 -5.89
C THR A 7 19.36 6.13 -4.78
N MET A 8 19.32 7.43 -5.11
CA MET A 8 19.02 8.48 -4.12
C MET A 8 17.55 8.53 -3.70
N LEU A 9 16.63 8.04 -4.54
CA LEU A 9 15.20 7.95 -4.23
C LEU A 9 14.86 6.77 -3.31
N GLY A 10 15.81 5.87 -3.02
CA GLY A 10 15.63 4.80 -2.04
C GLY A 10 15.62 3.40 -2.64
N HIS A 11 15.56 3.26 -3.97
CA HIS A 11 15.54 1.97 -4.64
C HIS A 11 16.94 1.43 -4.95
N GLU A 12 17.23 0.22 -4.49
CA GLU A 12 18.44 -0.55 -4.82
C GLU A 12 18.24 -1.32 -6.14
N LEU A 13 18.00 -0.60 -7.25
CA LEU A 13 17.84 -1.20 -8.57
C LEU A 13 19.21 -1.68 -9.11
N SER A 14 19.28 -2.93 -9.53
CA SER A 14 20.46 -3.47 -10.20
C SER A 14 20.62 -2.88 -11.61
N GLU A 15 21.87 -2.74 -12.06
CA GLU A 15 22.20 -2.17 -13.39
C GLU A 15 21.45 -2.86 -14.55
N ASN A 16 21.18 -4.17 -14.40
CA ASN A 16 20.47 -4.96 -15.41
C ASN A 16 18.98 -4.60 -15.48
N THR A 17 18.30 -4.49 -14.33
CA THR A 17 16.89 -4.09 -14.26
C THR A 17 16.72 -2.66 -14.73
N LEU A 18 17.64 -1.76 -14.36
CA LEU A 18 17.63 -0.38 -14.81
C LEU A 18 17.74 -0.29 -16.34
N ALA A 19 18.60 -1.10 -16.96
CA ALA A 19 18.74 -1.12 -18.42
C ALA A 19 17.46 -1.62 -19.13
N GLU A 20 16.75 -2.59 -18.56
CA GLU A 20 15.46 -3.07 -19.11
C GLU A 20 14.38 -2.00 -19.01
N ILE A 21 14.29 -1.30 -17.87
CA ILE A 21 13.32 -0.22 -17.68
C ILE A 21 13.62 0.95 -18.63
N ILE A 22 14.91 1.32 -18.78
CA ILE A 22 15.32 2.37 -19.71
C ILE A 22 14.94 1.97 -21.13
N ALA A 23 15.26 0.76 -21.58
CA ALA A 23 14.94 0.30 -22.92
C ALA A 23 13.43 0.20 -23.22
N GLU A 24 12.59 0.11 -22.19
CA GLU A 24 11.13 0.12 -22.32
C GLU A 24 10.57 1.54 -22.51
N VAL A 25 11.21 2.55 -21.93
CA VAL A 25 10.76 3.95 -21.94
C VAL A 25 11.50 4.80 -22.99
N ASP A 26 12.68 4.35 -23.41
CA ASP A 26 13.53 4.93 -24.47
C ASP A 26 12.89 4.74 -25.85
N GLU A 27 11.91 5.59 -26.16
CA GLU A 27 11.14 5.56 -27.41
C GLU A 27 11.98 6.04 -28.60
N ASP A 28 12.96 6.91 -28.34
CA ASP A 28 13.81 7.49 -29.36
C ASP A 28 15.06 6.63 -29.67
N GLY A 29 15.34 5.64 -28.82
CA GLY A 29 16.45 4.71 -28.95
C GLY A 29 17.80 5.37 -28.74
N SER A 30 17.83 6.51 -28.03
CA SER A 30 19.05 7.23 -27.70
C SER A 30 19.95 6.44 -26.76
N GLY A 31 19.39 5.48 -26.01
CA GLY A 31 20.08 4.77 -24.94
C GLY A 31 20.37 5.66 -23.73
N GLU A 32 19.81 6.87 -23.72
CA GLU A 32 19.86 7.84 -22.64
C GLU A 32 18.43 8.14 -22.18
N LEU A 33 18.27 8.67 -20.97
CA LEU A 33 16.95 8.91 -20.38
C LEU A 33 16.71 10.41 -20.37
N GLU A 34 15.82 10.89 -21.24
CA GLU A 34 15.47 12.30 -21.36
C GLU A 34 14.52 12.73 -20.25
N PHE A 35 14.31 14.04 -20.08
CA PHE A 35 13.46 14.55 -18.98
C PHE A 35 12.00 14.04 -19.06
N GLU A 36 11.46 13.91 -20.27
CA GLU A 36 10.08 13.46 -20.50
C GLU A 36 9.93 11.95 -20.21
N GLU A 37 10.92 11.17 -20.62
CA GLU A 37 11.06 9.75 -20.30
C GLU A 37 11.31 9.54 -18.80
N PHE A 38 12.07 10.44 -18.17
CA PHE A 38 12.33 10.43 -16.73
C PHE A 38 11.07 10.72 -15.94
N CYS A 39 10.26 11.69 -16.38
CA CYS A 39 8.97 11.95 -15.76
C CYS A 39 8.03 10.75 -15.88
N THR A 40 8.04 10.06 -17.02
CA THR A 40 7.23 8.85 -17.23
C THR A 40 7.69 7.71 -16.33
N LEU A 41 9.00 7.49 -16.23
CA LEU A 41 9.59 6.49 -15.37
C LEU A 41 9.39 6.81 -13.89
N ALA A 42 9.67 8.05 -13.48
CA ALA A 42 9.48 8.49 -12.11
C ALA A 42 8.00 8.45 -11.70
N ALA A 43 7.06 8.80 -12.59
CA ALA A 43 5.64 8.68 -12.31
C ALA A 43 5.21 7.21 -12.12
N ARG A 44 5.78 6.27 -12.87
CA ARG A 44 5.50 4.84 -12.69
C ARG A 44 6.09 4.31 -11.39
N PHE A 45 7.37 4.63 -11.12
CA PHE A 45 8.08 4.16 -9.93
C PHE A 45 7.60 4.79 -8.63
N LEU A 46 7.21 6.08 -8.64
CA LEU A 46 6.64 6.72 -7.45
C LEU A 46 5.30 6.08 -7.05
N VAL A 47 4.50 5.62 -8.02
CA VAL A 47 3.21 4.97 -7.73
C VAL A 47 3.40 3.53 -7.23
N GLU A 48 4.38 2.79 -7.79
CA GLU A 48 4.72 1.44 -7.32
C GLU A 48 5.39 1.45 -5.93
N GLU A 49 6.28 2.41 -5.65
CA GLU A 49 6.90 2.57 -4.33
C GLU A 49 5.87 2.94 -3.26
N ASP A 50 4.93 3.85 -3.57
CA ASP A 50 3.83 4.20 -2.66
C ASP A 50 3.01 2.95 -2.32
N THR A 51 2.72 2.07 -3.29
CA THR A 51 1.91 0.88 -3.03
C THR A 51 2.64 -0.21 -2.25
N GLU A 52 3.89 -0.51 -2.56
CA GLU A 52 4.66 -1.52 -1.81
C GLU A 52 5.02 -1.03 -0.39
N ALA A 53 5.42 0.23 -0.25
CA ALA A 53 5.70 0.83 1.05
C ALA A 53 4.42 0.90 1.91
N MET A 54 3.30 1.32 1.32
CA MET A 54 2.00 1.36 1.99
C MET A 54 1.56 -0.04 2.41
N GLN A 55 1.68 -1.07 1.55
CA GLN A 55 1.36 -2.44 1.93
C GLN A 55 2.24 -2.95 3.08
N GLN A 56 3.50 -2.51 3.14
CA GLN A 56 4.42 -2.86 4.20
C GLN A 56 4.03 -2.21 5.52
N GLU A 57 3.71 -0.91 5.51
CA GLU A 57 3.19 -0.19 6.68
C GLU A 57 1.85 -0.78 7.15
N LEU A 58 0.94 -1.11 6.23
CA LEU A 58 -0.33 -1.76 6.54
C LEU A 58 -0.13 -3.15 7.14
N ARG A 59 0.86 -3.92 6.66
CA ARG A 59 1.22 -5.22 7.29
C ARG A 59 1.80 -5.08 8.68
N GLU A 60 2.56 -4.02 8.94
CA GLU A 60 3.09 -3.76 10.27
C GLU A 60 2.00 -3.30 11.22
N ALA A 61 1.10 -2.42 10.76
CA ALA A 61 -0.11 -2.05 11.48
C ALA A 61 -0.99 -3.26 11.76
N PHE A 62 -1.26 -4.10 10.76
CA PHE A 62 -2.04 -5.33 10.91
C PHE A 62 -1.44 -6.27 11.96
N ARG A 63 -0.11 -6.45 11.96
CA ARG A 63 0.58 -7.25 12.99
C ARG A 63 0.57 -6.62 14.38
N LEU A 64 0.48 -5.30 14.48
CA LEU A 64 0.30 -4.63 15.76
C LEU A 64 -1.07 -4.94 16.38
N TYR A 65 -2.07 -5.11 15.51
CA TYR A 65 -3.46 -5.35 15.89
C TYR A 65 -3.79 -6.84 16.06
N ASP A 66 -3.25 -7.73 15.22
CA ASP A 66 -3.30 -9.19 15.38
C ASP A 66 -2.38 -9.66 16.51
N LYS A 67 -2.77 -9.38 17.75
CA LYS A 67 -2.00 -9.75 18.96
C LYS A 67 -1.81 -11.26 19.11
N GLU A 68 -2.68 -12.05 18.52
CA GLU A 68 -2.65 -13.51 18.60
C GLU A 68 -1.80 -14.14 17.47
N GLY A 69 -1.51 -13.39 16.40
CA GLY A 69 -0.69 -13.86 15.27
C GLY A 69 -1.43 -14.88 14.41
N ASN A 70 -2.76 -14.81 14.39
CA ASN A 70 -3.60 -15.77 13.69
C ASN A 70 -3.76 -15.43 12.20
N GLY A 71 -3.34 -14.23 11.78
CA GLY A 71 -3.49 -13.72 10.42
C GLY A 71 -4.85 -13.07 10.15
N TYR A 72 -5.63 -12.80 11.20
CA TYR A 72 -6.93 -12.12 11.14
C TYR A 72 -7.15 -11.28 12.40
N ILE A 73 -7.88 -10.17 12.27
CA ILE A 73 -8.27 -9.29 13.37
C ILE A 73 -9.73 -9.57 13.69
N THR A 74 -10.06 -9.94 14.92
CA THR A 74 -11.48 -10.13 15.28
C THR A 74 -12.22 -8.79 15.23
N THR A 75 -13.51 -8.83 14.88
CA THR A 75 -14.36 -7.63 14.86
C THR A 75 -14.38 -6.89 16.20
N GLU A 76 -14.24 -7.60 17.32
CA GLU A 76 -14.08 -7.01 18.66
C GLU A 76 -12.81 -6.14 18.77
N VAL A 77 -11.68 -6.61 18.26
CA VAL A 77 -10.42 -5.85 18.26
C VAL A 77 -10.50 -4.68 17.28
N PHE A 78 -11.08 -4.91 16.10
CA PHE A 78 -11.28 -3.87 15.10
C PHE A 78 -12.17 -2.72 15.62
N ARG A 79 -13.20 -3.05 16.40
CA ARG A 79 -14.03 -2.08 17.11
C ARG A 79 -13.24 -1.20 18.07
N ASP A 80 -12.36 -1.82 18.86
CA ASP A 80 -11.50 -1.11 19.82
C ASP A 80 -10.56 -0.14 19.09
N ILE A 81 -10.03 -0.55 17.93
CA ILE A 81 -9.17 0.29 17.08
C ILE A 81 -9.92 1.49 16.53
N LEU A 82 -11.10 1.28 15.94
CA LEU A 82 -11.93 2.36 15.40
C LEU A 82 -12.32 3.36 16.49
N HIS A 83 -12.63 2.88 17.69
CA HIS A 83 -12.92 3.74 18.84
C HIS A 83 -11.67 4.48 19.35
N GLU A 84 -10.47 3.90 19.25
CA GLU A 84 -9.21 4.58 19.59
C GLU A 84 -8.84 5.65 18.55
N LEU A 85 -9.17 5.42 17.28
CA LEU A 85 -8.98 6.39 16.19
C LEU A 85 -9.98 7.55 16.28
N ASP A 86 -11.26 7.27 16.53
CA ASP A 86 -12.29 8.29 16.72
C ASP A 86 -13.29 7.92 17.85
N ASP A 87 -13.00 8.44 19.04
CA ASP A 87 -13.79 8.25 20.28
C ASP A 87 -15.24 8.79 20.19
N LYS A 88 -15.61 9.47 19.10
CA LYS A 88 -16.97 9.99 18.91
C LYS A 88 -17.89 9.01 18.20
N LEU A 89 -17.35 7.95 17.61
CA LEU A 89 -18.14 6.89 16.98
C LEU A 89 -18.95 6.16 18.06
N THR A 90 -20.25 6.05 17.85
CA THR A 90 -21.12 5.27 18.75
C THR A 90 -20.99 3.79 18.44
N ASN A 91 -21.35 2.94 19.40
CA ASN A 91 -21.38 1.49 19.18
C ASN A 91 -22.21 1.08 17.95
N GLU A 92 -23.29 1.81 17.65
CA GLU A 92 -24.15 1.56 16.48
C GLU A 92 -23.43 1.90 15.16
N GLU A 93 -22.68 3.01 15.10
CA GLU A 93 -21.89 3.38 13.92
C GLU A 93 -20.71 2.40 13.72
N LEU A 94 -20.10 1.95 14.82
CA LEU A 94 -19.05 0.94 14.77
C LEU A 94 -19.57 -0.42 14.29
N ASP A 95 -20.78 -0.82 14.70
CA ASP A 95 -21.44 -2.05 14.21
C ASP A 95 -21.71 -1.95 12.71
N LEU A 96 -22.22 -0.79 12.24
CA LEU A 96 -22.44 -0.54 10.82
C LEU A 96 -21.15 -0.59 9.99
N MET A 97 -20.06 0.01 10.49
CA MET A 97 -18.75 -0.07 9.85
C MET A 97 -18.24 -1.50 9.81
N ILE A 98 -18.38 -2.26 10.90
CA ILE A 98 -17.98 -3.66 10.94
C ILE A 98 -18.80 -4.50 9.96
N GLU A 99 -20.13 -4.32 9.88
CA GLU A 99 -20.98 -5.03 8.93
C GLU A 99 -20.69 -4.68 7.46
N GLU A 100 -20.23 -3.45 7.20
CA GLU A 100 -19.82 -3.03 5.85
C GLU A 100 -18.50 -3.68 5.41
N ILE A 101 -17.63 -3.97 6.38
CA ILE A 101 -16.28 -4.49 6.14
C ILE A 101 -16.25 -6.03 6.16
N ASP A 102 -16.93 -6.65 7.13
CA ASP A 102 -17.08 -8.11 7.26
C ASP A 102 -18.15 -8.62 6.28
N ALA A 103 -17.93 -8.39 4.98
CA ALA A 103 -18.88 -8.72 3.93
C ALA A 103 -19.10 -10.24 3.79
N ASP A 104 -18.11 -11.04 4.17
CA ASP A 104 -18.19 -12.50 4.18
C ASP A 104 -18.87 -13.04 5.46
N GLY A 105 -19.01 -12.20 6.49
CA GLY A 105 -19.63 -12.54 7.77
C GLY A 105 -18.82 -13.56 8.56
N SER A 106 -17.50 -13.61 8.36
CA SER A 106 -16.59 -14.46 9.12
C SER A 106 -16.47 -14.03 10.58
N GLY A 107 -16.82 -12.78 10.91
CA GLY A 107 -16.60 -12.18 12.21
C GLY A 107 -15.14 -11.84 12.46
N THR A 108 -14.32 -11.81 11.41
CA THR A 108 -12.89 -11.54 11.45
C THR A 108 -12.47 -10.79 10.20
N LEU A 109 -11.73 -9.69 10.35
CA LEU A 109 -11.07 -9.04 9.23
C LEU A 109 -9.80 -9.80 8.85
N ASP A 110 -9.71 -10.25 7.61
CA ASP A 110 -8.43 -10.67 7.04
C ASP A 110 -7.61 -9.49 6.47
N PHE A 111 -6.41 -9.78 5.99
CA PHE A 111 -5.48 -8.75 5.52
C PHE A 111 -5.99 -8.03 4.26
N ASP A 112 -6.74 -8.72 3.39
CA ASP A 112 -7.30 -8.17 2.16
C ASP A 112 -8.42 -7.18 2.49
N GLU A 113 -9.33 -7.58 3.39
CA GLU A 113 -10.41 -6.73 3.89
C GLU A 113 -9.88 -5.51 4.63
N PHE A 114 -8.84 -5.68 5.46
CA PHE A 114 -8.18 -4.57 6.13
C PHE A 114 -7.51 -3.59 5.17
N MET A 115 -6.91 -4.09 4.08
CA MET A 115 -6.35 -3.24 3.04
C MET A 115 -7.46 -2.43 2.36
N GLU A 116 -8.56 -3.07 1.95
CA GLU A 116 -9.65 -2.41 1.23
C GLU A 116 -10.22 -1.22 2.02
N VAL A 117 -10.32 -1.37 3.35
CA VAL A 117 -10.74 -0.32 4.29
C VAL A 117 -9.72 0.81 4.40
N MET A 118 -8.45 0.47 4.55
CA MET A 118 -7.38 1.46 4.78
C MET A 118 -7.00 2.22 3.52
N THR A 119 -7.06 1.57 2.36
CA THR A 119 -6.89 2.22 1.07
C THR A 119 -8.15 2.96 0.63
N GLY A 120 -9.26 2.78 1.35
CA GLY A 120 -10.51 3.49 1.15
C GLY A 120 -10.99 3.35 -0.28
N GLY A 121 -11.54 2.18 -0.64
CA GLY A 121 -12.07 1.85 -1.95
C GLY A 121 -12.39 3.05 -2.85
N ASP A 122 -11.38 3.48 -3.62
CA ASP A 122 -11.52 4.46 -4.68
C ASP A 122 -12.33 3.82 -5.81
N ASP A 123 -13.63 4.13 -5.87
CA ASP A 123 -14.39 4.17 -7.13
C ASP A 123 -14.14 5.51 -7.84
#